data_AF-A0A820RH20-F1
#
_entry.id   AF-A0A820RH20-F1
#
_cell.length_a   1.000
_cell.length_b   1.000
_cell.length_c   1.000
_cell.angle_alpha   90.00
_cell.angle_beta   90.00
_cell.angle_gamma   90.00
#
_symmetry.space_group_name_H-M   'P 1'
#
loop_
_entity.id
_entity.type
_entity.pdbx_description
1 polymer ?
#
loop_
_entity_poly.entity_id
_entity_poly.type
_entity_poly.pdbx_seq_one_letter_code
_entity_poly.pdbx_strand_id
1 'polypeptide(L)'
;LIPCILGTFTIVFTVQQQVLSQQQHEIDRQNQRDAQRETAFNAYINDISNLLLNTNHTNKTNFFLYIRTKTLTVLRSLNPERKKYIILFLYESGLLQGTGLDLSGAELDNVELIGPYKLDGLYLPSTSWENALI
;
A
#
# COMPACT_ATOMS: atom_id res chain seq x y z
N LEU A 1 -28.78 -3.79 -51.80
CA LEU A 1 -29.23 -3.38 -50.46
C LEU A 1 -28.75 -4.34 -49.35
N ILE A 2 -28.94 -5.66 -49.50
CA ILE A 2 -28.51 -6.67 -48.50
C ILE A 2 -26.99 -6.64 -48.15
N PRO A 3 -26.04 -6.42 -49.10
CA PRO A 3 -24.61 -6.46 -48.76
C PRO A 3 -24.10 -5.27 -47.92
N CYS A 4 -24.68 -4.08 -48.09
CA CYS A 4 -24.19 -2.86 -47.40
C CYS A 4 -24.63 -2.80 -45.93
N ILE A 5 -25.77 -3.42 -45.59
CA ILE A 5 -26.29 -3.46 -44.21
C ILE A 5 -25.41 -4.37 -43.34
N LEU A 6 -24.94 -5.48 -43.89
CA LEU A 6 -24.02 -6.39 -43.17
C LEU A 6 -22.68 -5.72 -42.88
N GLY A 7 -22.06 -5.05 -43.88
CA GLY A 7 -20.78 -4.38 -43.69
C GLY A 7 -20.82 -3.26 -42.63
N THR A 8 -21.89 -2.47 -42.61
CA THR A 8 -22.07 -1.41 -41.61
C THR A 8 -22.32 -1.96 -40.21
N PHE A 9 -23.10 -3.04 -40.09
CA PHE A 9 -23.34 -3.73 -38.82
C PHE A 9 -22.04 -4.33 -38.24
N THR A 10 -21.22 -4.98 -39.07
CA THR A 10 -19.94 -5.57 -38.62
C THR A 10 -18.99 -4.49 -38.09
N ILE A 11 -18.85 -3.36 -38.79
CA ILE A 11 -17.95 -2.27 -38.36
C ILE A 11 -18.37 -1.71 -36.99
N VAL A 12 -19.68 -1.45 -36.79
CA VAL A 12 -20.19 -0.91 -35.51
C VAL A 12 -19.99 -1.92 -34.38
N PHE A 13 -20.30 -3.19 -34.62
CA PHE A 13 -20.13 -4.26 -33.65
C PHE A 13 -18.65 -4.45 -33.25
N THR A 14 -17.72 -4.41 -34.21
CA THR A 14 -16.28 -4.50 -33.95
C THR A 14 -15.75 -3.33 -33.13
N VAL A 15 -16.17 -2.09 -33.43
CA VAL A 15 -15.75 -0.91 -32.66
C VAL A 15 -16.29 -0.96 -31.23
N GLN A 16 -17.55 -1.37 -31.05
CA GLN A 16 -18.16 -1.50 -29.72
C GLN A 16 -17.47 -2.58 -28.89
N GLN A 17 -17.11 -3.71 -29.50
CA GLN A 17 -16.37 -4.79 -28.86
C GLN A 17 -14.95 -4.37 -28.45
N GLN A 18 -14.28 -3.54 -29.28
CA GLN A 18 -12.93 -3.05 -28.99
C GLN A 18 -12.91 -2.09 -27.79
N VAL A 19 -13.91 -1.21 -27.66
CA VAL A 19 -14.03 -0.30 -26.49
C VAL A 19 -14.28 -1.07 -25.20
N LEU A 20 -15.19 -2.05 -25.21
CA LEU A 20 -15.46 -2.90 -24.05
C LEU A 20 -14.24 -3.72 -23.63
N SER A 21 -13.49 -4.27 -24.59
CA SER A 21 -12.24 -4.99 -24.32
C SER A 21 -11.17 -4.09 -23.71
N GLN A 22 -11.01 -2.86 -24.20
CA GLN A 22 -10.06 -1.90 -23.62
C GLN A 22 -10.43 -1.51 -22.18
N GLN A 23 -11.71 -1.26 -21.91
CA GLN A 23 -12.20 -0.98 -20.57
C GLN A 23 -11.96 -2.16 -19.62
N GLN A 24 -12.28 -3.38 -20.06
CA GLN A 24 -12.04 -4.59 -19.28
C GLN A 24 -10.54 -4.78 -18.97
N HIS A 25 -9.66 -4.57 -19.96
CA HIS A 25 -8.21 -4.68 -19.74
C HIS A 25 -7.65 -3.64 -18.77
N GLU A 26 -8.25 -2.46 -18.67
CA GLU A 26 -7.85 -1.48 -17.66
C GLU A 26 -8.34 -1.87 -16.27
N ILE A 27 -9.60 -2.32 -16.15
CA ILE A 27 -10.16 -2.85 -14.90
C ILE A 27 -9.33 -4.04 -14.40
N ASP A 28 -9.00 -4.99 -15.28
CA ASP A 28 -8.20 -6.16 -14.93
C ASP A 28 -6.80 -5.76 -14.44
N ARG A 29 -6.16 -4.79 -15.10
CA ARG A 29 -4.85 -4.25 -14.67
C ARG A 29 -4.94 -3.56 -13.32
N GLN A 30 -6.01 -2.81 -13.05
CA GLN A 30 -6.25 -2.16 -11.77
C GLN A 30 -6.47 -3.18 -10.66
N ASN A 31 -7.31 -4.19 -10.91
CA ASN A 31 -7.58 -5.29 -9.99
C ASN A 31 -6.31 -6.09 -9.67
N GLN A 32 -5.49 -6.39 -10.68
CA GLN A 32 -4.21 -7.08 -10.49
C GLN A 32 -3.24 -6.26 -9.64
N ARG A 33 -3.12 -4.95 -9.90
CA ARG A 33 -2.27 -4.06 -9.09
C ARG A 33 -2.76 -3.97 -7.65
N ASP A 34 -4.07 -3.90 -7.44
CA ASP A 34 -4.63 -3.86 -6.09
C ASP A 34 -4.40 -5.18 -5.34
N ALA A 35 -4.62 -6.32 -6.00
CA ALA A 35 -4.33 -7.64 -5.42
C ALA A 35 -2.85 -7.81 -5.06
N GLN A 36 -1.93 -7.27 -5.86
CA GLN A 36 -0.49 -7.28 -5.56
C GLN A 36 -0.17 -6.41 -4.33
N ARG A 37 -0.79 -5.23 -4.21
CA ARG A 37 -0.64 -4.36 -3.03
C ARG A 37 -1.20 -5.02 -1.77
N GLU A 38 -2.36 -5.64 -1.88
CA GLU A 38 -2.97 -6.40 -0.77
C GLU A 38 -2.07 -7.55 -0.32
N THR A 39 -1.49 -8.27 -1.27
CA THR A 39 -0.52 -9.34 -0.97
C THR A 39 0.71 -8.79 -0.25
N ALA A 40 1.26 -7.67 -0.72
CA ALA A 40 2.42 -7.04 -0.09
C ALA A 40 2.12 -6.54 1.34
N PHE A 41 0.94 -5.94 1.55
CA PHE A 41 0.46 -5.51 2.86
C PHE A 41 0.34 -6.69 3.83
N ASN A 42 -0.37 -7.76 3.44
CA ASN A 42 -0.54 -8.94 4.30
C ASN A 42 0.78 -9.65 4.58
N ALA A 43 1.66 -9.77 3.58
CA ALA A 43 2.99 -10.34 3.77
C ALA A 43 3.86 -9.52 4.73
N TYR A 44 3.70 -8.20 4.73
CA TYR A 44 4.37 -7.32 5.69
C TYR A 44 3.85 -7.54 7.10
N ILE A 45 2.53 -7.46 7.31
CA ILE A 45 1.91 -7.64 8.64
C ILE A 45 2.30 -9.00 9.23
N ASN A 46 2.21 -10.07 8.44
CA ASN A 46 2.55 -11.42 8.90
C ASN A 46 4.02 -11.54 9.28
N ASP A 47 4.93 -11.01 8.46
CA ASP A 47 6.36 -11.10 8.74
C ASP A 47 6.74 -10.32 9.99
N ILE A 48 6.30 -9.06 10.12
CA ILE A 48 6.63 -8.24 11.29
C ILE A 48 5.97 -8.81 12.55
N SER A 49 4.75 -9.33 12.47
CA SER A 49 4.08 -10.00 13.60
C SER A 49 4.86 -11.23 14.06
N ASN A 50 5.25 -12.11 13.14
CA ASN A 50 6.09 -13.27 13.46
C ASN A 50 7.43 -12.86 14.06
N LEU A 51 8.02 -11.79 13.52
CA LEU A 51 9.26 -11.21 14.01
C LEU A 51 9.13 -10.48 15.34
N LEU A 52 7.93 -10.17 15.83
CA LEU A 52 7.71 -9.64 17.18
C LEU A 52 7.46 -10.78 18.17
N LEU A 53 6.74 -11.82 17.75
CA LEU A 53 6.37 -12.97 18.58
C LEU A 53 7.55 -13.92 18.88
N ASN A 54 8.47 -14.11 17.93
CA ASN A 54 9.51 -15.15 18.01
C ASN A 54 10.83 -14.73 18.69
N THR A 55 10.81 -13.81 19.65
CA THR A 55 12.00 -12.97 19.87
C THR A 55 12.69 -13.08 21.22
N ASN A 56 13.89 -13.67 21.17
CA ASN A 56 15.03 -13.39 22.06
C ASN A 56 16.09 -12.64 21.23
N HIS A 57 15.83 -11.38 20.86
CA HIS A 57 16.70 -10.62 19.96
C HIS A 57 18.02 -10.23 20.62
N THR A 58 19.05 -11.04 20.43
CA THR A 58 20.42 -10.78 20.91
C THR A 58 21.07 -9.58 20.23
N ASN A 59 20.60 -9.17 19.04
CA ASN A 59 21.08 -7.99 18.32
C ASN A 59 19.92 -7.08 17.86
N LYS A 60 19.57 -6.12 18.72
CA LYS A 60 18.48 -5.14 18.47
C LYS A 60 18.75 -4.25 17.24
N THR A 61 19.99 -3.91 16.95
CA THR A 61 20.33 -3.02 15.81
C THR A 61 19.96 -3.65 14.48
N ASN A 62 20.36 -4.90 14.26
CA ASN A 62 20.03 -5.62 13.03
C ASN A 62 18.52 -5.85 12.89
N PHE A 63 17.85 -6.09 14.02
CA PHE A 63 16.39 -6.24 14.07
C PHE A 63 15.67 -4.98 13.57
N PHE A 64 16.00 -3.80 14.12
CA PHE A 64 15.38 -2.55 13.68
C PHE A 64 15.76 -2.16 12.25
N LEU A 65 17.00 -2.43 11.82
CA LEU A 65 17.41 -2.20 10.44
C LEU A 65 16.59 -3.04 9.44
N TYR A 66 16.32 -4.30 9.77
CA TYR A 66 15.46 -5.17 8.97
C TYR A 66 14.04 -4.61 8.87
N ILE A 67 13.43 -4.29 10.03
CA ILE A 67 12.07 -3.75 10.07
C ILE A 67 11.99 -2.44 9.27
N ARG A 68 12.96 -1.53 9.47
CA ARG A 68 13.02 -0.25 8.76
C ARG A 68 13.09 -0.45 7.25
N THR A 69 14.02 -1.27 6.79
CA THR A 69 14.23 -1.52 5.36
C THR A 69 12.97 -2.08 4.71
N LYS A 70 12.33 -3.05 5.37
CA LYS A 70 11.10 -3.66 4.86
C LYS A 70 9.92 -2.68 4.88
N THR A 71 9.78 -1.92 5.96
CA THR A 71 8.74 -0.89 6.11
C THR A 71 8.83 0.15 5.01
N LEU A 72 10.00 0.75 4.79
CA LEU A 72 10.20 1.76 3.75
C LEU A 72 9.90 1.21 2.35
N THR A 73 10.30 -0.03 2.08
CA THR A 73 10.06 -0.68 0.78
C THR A 73 8.57 -0.90 0.53
N VAL A 74 7.84 -1.38 1.54
CA VAL A 74 6.41 -1.65 1.43
C VAL A 74 5.60 -0.36 1.36
N LEU A 75 5.93 0.65 2.18
CA LEU A 75 5.23 1.94 2.14
C LEU A 75 5.30 2.62 0.77
N ARG A 76 6.37 2.44 -0.01
CA ARG A 76 6.47 2.99 -1.38
C ARG A 76 5.51 2.36 -2.38
N SER A 77 5.15 1.09 -2.20
CA SER A 77 4.32 0.36 -3.18
C SER A 77 2.81 0.42 -2.89
N LEU A 78 2.45 0.76 -1.64
CA LEU A 78 1.08 0.75 -1.16
C LEU A 78 0.31 2.04 -1.46
N ASN A 79 -1.02 1.91 -1.47
CA ASN A 79 -1.93 3.06 -1.50
C ASN A 79 -2.00 3.72 -0.10
N PRO A 80 -2.43 4.99 0.01
CA PRO A 80 -2.42 5.72 1.28
C PRO A 80 -3.20 5.03 2.41
N GLU A 81 -4.33 4.38 2.09
CA GLU A 81 -5.13 3.64 3.06
C GLU A 81 -4.36 2.49 3.70
N ARG A 82 -3.63 1.67 2.94
CA ARG A 82 -2.83 0.58 3.51
C ARG A 82 -1.59 1.10 4.23
N LYS A 83 -1.01 2.22 3.79
CA LYS A 83 0.08 2.90 4.54
C LYS A 83 -0.39 3.31 5.93
N LYS A 84 -1.60 3.88 6.07
CA LYS A 84 -2.21 4.20 7.37
C LYS A 84 -2.19 2.99 8.30
N TYR A 85 -2.68 1.83 7.84
CA TYR A 85 -2.75 0.64 8.68
C TYR A 85 -1.36 0.11 9.08
N ILE A 86 -0.34 0.25 8.22
CA ILE A 86 1.04 -0.06 8.60
C ILE A 86 1.54 0.87 9.71
N ILE A 87 1.31 2.18 9.58
CA ILE A 87 1.75 3.15 10.59
C ILE A 87 1.04 2.90 11.93
N LEU A 88 -0.27 2.64 11.91
CA LEU A 88 -1.03 2.30 13.11
C LEU A 88 -0.54 0.99 13.75
N PHE A 89 -0.29 -0.05 12.96
CA PHE A 89 0.27 -1.30 13.46
C PHE A 89 1.65 -1.09 14.11
N LEU A 90 2.54 -0.33 13.48
CA LEU A 90 3.85 0.00 14.03
C LEU A 90 3.73 0.85 15.32
N TYR A 91 2.74 1.73 15.37
CA TYR A 91 2.42 2.50 16.57
C TYR A 91 1.92 1.59 17.70
N GLU A 92 0.89 0.79 17.46
CA GLU A 92 0.28 -0.08 18.49
C GLU A 92 1.21 -1.18 18.99
N SER A 93 2.14 -1.64 18.15
CA SER A 93 3.17 -2.61 18.55
C SER A 93 4.30 -2.00 19.40
N GLY A 94 4.29 -0.69 19.65
CA GLY A 94 5.38 -0.01 20.34
C GLY A 94 6.62 0.16 19.47
N LEU A 95 6.60 -0.22 18.18
CA LEU A 95 7.76 -0.08 17.31
C LEU A 95 8.07 1.38 17.00
N LEU A 96 7.09 2.28 17.09
CA LEU A 96 7.32 3.72 16.95
C LEU A 96 7.55 4.44 18.29
N GLN A 97 7.32 3.80 19.44
CA GLN A 97 7.54 4.41 20.77
C GLN A 97 8.64 3.69 21.55
N GLY A 98 9.61 4.43 22.07
CA GLY A 98 10.64 3.91 22.98
C GLY A 98 11.70 3.01 22.32
N THR A 99 11.37 2.26 21.27
CA THR A 99 12.30 1.46 20.46
C THR A 99 13.09 2.30 19.44
N GLY A 100 12.51 3.41 18.98
CA GLY A 100 13.14 4.35 18.06
C GLY A 100 13.27 3.83 16.62
N LEU A 101 12.32 3.03 16.12
CA LEU A 101 12.28 2.69 14.69
C LEU A 101 12.19 3.98 13.87
N ASP A 102 13.31 4.33 13.24
CA ASP A 102 13.40 5.51 12.39
C ASP A 102 12.71 5.24 11.05
N LEU A 103 11.67 6.03 10.74
CA LEU A 103 11.02 6.02 9.45
C LEU A 103 11.47 7.15 8.52
N SER A 104 12.60 7.82 8.80
CA SER A 104 13.15 8.86 7.93
C SER A 104 13.25 8.36 6.48
N GLY A 105 12.72 9.15 5.55
CA GLY A 105 12.60 8.79 4.13
C GLY A 105 11.38 7.95 3.77
N ALA A 106 10.42 7.77 4.70
CA ALA A 106 9.11 7.23 4.37
C ALA A 106 8.28 8.25 3.58
N GLU A 107 7.57 7.73 2.58
CA GLU A 107 6.65 8.48 1.72
C GLU A 107 5.22 8.25 2.22
N LEU A 108 4.68 9.17 3.00
CA LEU A 108 3.36 9.09 3.64
C LEU A 108 2.37 10.11 3.04
N ASP A 109 2.57 10.48 1.78
CA ASP A 109 1.70 11.43 1.08
C ASP A 109 0.26 10.91 1.00
N ASN A 110 -0.69 11.81 1.26
CA ASN A 110 -2.14 11.57 1.30
C ASN A 110 -2.58 10.54 2.37
N VAL A 111 -1.73 10.24 3.36
CA VAL A 111 -2.13 9.37 4.47
C VAL A 111 -2.96 10.15 5.47
N GLU A 112 -4.15 9.64 5.77
CA GLU A 112 -5.05 10.21 6.78
C GLU A 112 -5.03 9.37 8.06
N LEU A 113 -4.34 9.87 9.09
CA LEU A 113 -4.25 9.22 10.41
C LEU A 113 -5.42 9.58 11.34
N ILE A 114 -6.55 10.01 10.78
CA ILE A 114 -7.75 10.38 11.52
C ILE A 114 -8.46 9.09 12.02
N GLY A 115 -8.74 9.03 13.33
CA GLY A 115 -9.43 7.92 13.99
C GLY A 115 -9.48 8.10 15.51
N PRO A 116 -10.03 7.13 16.28
CA PRO A 116 -10.05 7.20 17.74
C PRO A 116 -8.67 7.02 18.40
N TYR A 117 -7.60 6.98 17.60
CA TYR A 117 -6.25 6.69 18.03
C TYR A 117 -5.64 7.92 18.69
N LYS A 118 -5.26 7.79 19.95
CA LYS A 118 -4.50 8.81 20.65
C LYS A 118 -3.04 8.69 20.22
N LEU A 119 -2.65 9.36 19.13
CA LEU A 119 -1.30 9.37 18.57
C LEU A 119 -0.35 10.31 19.34
N ASP A 120 -0.53 10.41 20.66
CA ASP A 120 0.24 11.30 21.52
C ASP A 120 1.73 10.99 21.39
N GLY A 121 2.52 11.96 20.93
CA GLY A 121 3.97 11.83 20.81
C GLY A 121 4.47 11.06 19.58
N LEU A 122 3.62 10.78 18.58
CA LEU A 122 4.10 10.31 17.29
C LEU A 122 4.92 11.40 16.59
N TYR A 123 6.24 11.24 16.59
CA TYR A 123 7.17 12.13 15.89
C TYR A 123 7.95 11.34 14.84
N LEU A 124 7.74 11.67 13.56
CA LEU A 124 8.39 11.02 12.42
C LEU A 124 9.25 12.05 11.66
N PRO A 125 10.54 12.21 12.00
CA PRO A 125 11.40 13.18 11.35
C PRO A 125 11.67 12.80 9.89
N SER A 126 11.88 13.81 9.03
CA SER A 126 12.32 13.61 7.65
C SER A 126 11.43 12.67 6.81
N THR A 127 10.13 12.71 7.05
CA THR A 127 9.10 11.96 6.31
C THR A 127 8.29 12.89 5.41
N SER A 128 7.86 12.38 4.25
CA SER A 128 6.99 13.15 3.34
C SER A 128 5.54 13.03 3.79
N TRP A 129 4.85 14.17 3.90
CA TRP A 129 3.47 14.30 4.39
C TRP A 129 2.60 15.14 3.45
N GLU A 130 2.90 15.15 2.15
CA GLU A 130 2.15 15.99 1.22
C GLU A 130 0.65 15.61 1.28
N ASN A 131 -0.21 16.59 1.59
CA ASN A 131 -1.66 16.41 1.79
C ASN A 131 -2.08 15.40 2.87
N ALA A 132 -1.21 15.09 3.83
CA ALA A 132 -1.56 14.22 4.94
C ALA A 132 -2.37 14.95 6.02
N LEU A 133 -3.24 14.20 6.70
CA LEU A 133 -4.01 14.68 7.85
C LEU A 133 -3.67 13.82 9.07
N ILE A 134 -3.35 14.46 10.20
CA ILE A 134 -2.96 13.82 11.47
C ILE A 134 -3.97 14.20 12.54
#